data_AF-A0A819UU86-F1
#
_entry.id   AF-A0A819UU86-F1
#
_cell.length_a   1.000
_cell.length_b   1.000
_cell.length_c   1.000
_cell.angle_alpha   90.00
_cell.angle_beta   90.00
_cell.angle_gamma   90.00
#
_symmetry.space_group_name_H-M   'P 1'
#
loop_
_entity.id
_entity.type
_entity.pdbx_description
1 polymer ?
#
loop_
_entity_poly.entity_id
_entity_poly.type
_entity_poly.pdbx_seq_one_letter_code
_entity_poly.pdbx_strand_id
1 'polypeptide(L)'
;MSSDRVRITIYECFSTIHHRVVKETEITKSKSILIETSAKVLELIVGVILIVLELYLSIKYMIQLKKYIFVNEKLFKTFIETLIRLSSLITILIFYLLRVIVYVILMFCKDDGNLRQSLQKIAEFILCLIATPLNYYITLYKIKEEEPVKEEGEQRPDKIEVLPLCQSGDITGQEIRVTRQVLNLRPYILSCIVKYIDFAMNGNLKKYTDLQNEVNDRICKQQVLAKISTHDLSFISGNLVYDARQPEEIGLVPLDEGSKIVSARNFYNDLCEKAERERRSNRKNKSSNYHKHLTLTVVPDQQKFPYLCDQNHRVISLPPLTDGEPFKLTPSTESILIQATSEYSIEYCRCAIDFLIQKMLQIGLGKKLHDSKFRHTLTLQRTKVVNEKGELITMFPSRIDLDWCETCREILVIERLISKK
;
A
#
# COMPACT_ATOMS: atom_id res chain seq x y z
N MET A 1 13.57 -13.65 -0.41
CA MET A 1 15.04 -13.58 -0.29
C MET A 1 15.44 -14.35 0.95
N SER A 2 16.48 -15.19 0.91
CA SER A 2 16.99 -15.83 2.12
C SER A 2 17.47 -14.77 3.11
N SER A 3 17.23 -15.00 4.41
CA SER A 3 17.71 -14.15 5.53
C SER A 3 19.17 -13.73 5.33
N ASP A 4 19.99 -14.65 4.82
CA ASP A 4 21.41 -14.44 4.58
C ASP A 4 21.70 -13.43 3.47
N ARG A 5 20.92 -13.40 2.38
CA ARG A 5 21.12 -12.41 1.31
C ARG A 5 20.82 -10.99 1.77
N VAL A 6 19.79 -10.80 2.59
CA VAL A 6 19.46 -9.49 3.16
C VAL A 6 20.54 -9.06 4.16
N ARG A 7 21.02 -9.99 5.00
CA ARG A 7 22.16 -9.75 5.91
C ARG A 7 23.41 -9.32 5.15
N ILE A 8 23.77 -10.04 4.08
CA ILE A 8 24.94 -9.74 3.24
C ILE A 8 24.81 -8.36 2.58
N THR A 9 23.67 -8.05 1.95
CA THR A 9 23.50 -6.76 1.26
C THR A 9 23.53 -5.58 2.22
N ILE A 10 22.96 -5.73 3.42
CA ILE A 10 23.06 -4.71 4.48
C ILE A 10 24.53 -4.53 4.90
N TYR A 11 25.25 -5.63 5.12
CA TYR A 11 26.67 -5.60 5.51
C TYR A 11 27.55 -4.95 4.44
N GLU A 12 27.31 -5.23 3.16
CA GLU A 12 28.05 -4.65 2.03
C GLU A 12 27.80 -3.15 1.87
N CYS A 13 26.54 -2.71 1.96
CA CYS A 13 26.18 -1.29 1.95
C CYS A 13 26.85 -0.54 3.10
N PHE A 14 26.84 -1.09 4.31
CA PHE A 14 27.44 -0.43 5.47
C PHE A 14 28.96 -0.46 5.46
N SER A 15 29.58 -1.56 4.99
CA SER A 15 31.02 -1.63 4.77
C SER A 15 31.49 -0.55 3.79
N THR A 16 30.72 -0.32 2.72
CA THR A 16 31.01 0.72 1.72
C THR A 16 30.90 2.14 2.30
N ILE A 17 29.90 2.38 3.17
CA ILE A 17 29.73 3.67 3.88
C ILE A 17 30.86 3.89 4.87
N HIS A 18 31.20 2.88 5.70
CA HIS A 18 32.31 2.93 6.64
C HIS A 18 33.63 3.24 5.91
N HIS A 19 33.88 2.56 4.80
CA HIS A 19 35.11 2.75 4.03
C HIS A 19 35.19 4.13 3.36
N ARG A 20 34.06 4.75 2.98
CA ARG A 20 34.03 6.13 2.47
C ARG A 20 34.27 7.17 3.57
N VAL A 21 33.61 7.01 4.73
CA VAL A 21 33.76 7.90 5.88
C VAL A 21 35.20 7.90 6.41
N VAL A 22 35.84 6.73 6.46
CA VAL A 22 37.26 6.60 6.89
C VAL A 22 38.22 7.23 5.88
N LYS A 23 37.92 7.16 4.58
CA LYS A 23 38.82 7.62 3.51
C LYS A 23 38.77 9.13 3.27
N GLU A 24 37.67 9.81 3.63
CA GLU A 24 37.54 11.27 3.51
C GLU A 24 38.11 12.05 4.71
N THR A 25 38.51 11.38 5.79
CA THR A 25 39.07 12.04 6.98
C THR A 25 40.59 11.86 7.07
N GLU A 26 41.39 12.90 6.79
CA GLU A 26 42.76 12.98 7.30
C GLU A 26 42.72 13.00 8.84
N ILE A 27 43.37 12.03 9.48
CA ILE A 27 43.07 11.59 10.84
C ILE A 27 43.90 12.39 11.87
N THR A 28 43.22 13.19 12.69
CA THR A 28 43.69 13.54 14.04
C THR A 28 43.12 12.54 15.07
N LYS A 29 43.82 12.32 16.18
CA LYS A 29 43.49 11.32 17.23
C LYS A 29 42.01 11.36 17.70
N SER A 30 41.41 12.55 17.73
CA SER A 30 39.99 12.78 18.07
C SER A 30 39.01 12.20 17.03
N LYS A 31 39.32 12.27 15.72
CA LYS A 31 38.49 11.69 14.65
C LYS A 31 38.54 10.15 14.64
N SER A 32 39.65 9.53 15.07
CA SER A 32 39.73 8.06 15.16
C SER A 32 38.79 7.48 16.23
N ILE A 33 38.67 8.16 17.37
CA ILE A 33 37.75 7.79 18.45
C ILE A 33 36.30 7.94 17.99
N LEU A 34 36.01 8.98 17.17
CA LEU A 34 34.70 9.21 16.58
C LEU A 34 34.30 8.12 15.57
N ILE A 35 35.24 7.64 14.77
CA ILE A 35 35.03 6.52 13.84
C ILE A 35 34.79 5.23 14.62
N GLU A 36 35.57 4.96 15.67
CA GLU A 36 35.42 3.75 16.46
C GLU A 36 34.10 3.73 17.27
N THR A 37 33.69 4.88 17.82
CA THR A 37 32.39 5.01 18.50
C THR A 37 31.22 4.93 17.54
N SER A 38 31.31 5.53 16.35
CA SER A 38 30.26 5.41 15.33
C SER A 38 30.13 3.99 14.78
N ALA A 39 31.23 3.24 14.64
CA ALA A 39 31.19 1.82 14.26
C ALA A 39 30.47 0.95 15.32
N LYS A 40 30.79 1.11 16.60
CA LYS A 40 30.11 0.37 17.71
C LYS A 40 28.63 0.71 17.83
N VAL A 41 28.29 1.98 17.59
CA VAL A 41 26.89 2.43 17.53
C VAL A 41 26.15 1.80 16.35
N LEU A 42 26.82 1.66 15.21
CA LEU A 42 26.26 1.03 14.02
C LEU A 42 26.04 -0.47 14.23
N GLU A 43 26.98 -1.18 14.86
CA GLU A 43 26.81 -2.58 15.26
C GLU A 43 25.60 -2.78 16.18
N LEU A 44 25.40 -1.86 17.13
CA LEU A 44 24.23 -1.88 18.02
C LEU A 44 22.92 -1.70 17.25
N ILE A 45 22.89 -0.79 16.27
CA ILE A 45 21.72 -0.59 15.39
C ILE A 45 21.44 -1.85 14.57
N VAL A 46 22.47 -2.48 14.00
CA VAL A 46 22.33 -3.71 13.21
C VAL A 46 21.81 -4.85 14.09
N GLY A 47 22.35 -5.04 15.29
CA GLY A 47 21.89 -6.05 16.25
C GLY A 47 20.42 -5.86 16.61
N VAL A 48 20.00 -4.61 16.83
CA VAL A 48 18.61 -4.24 17.10
C VAL A 48 17.69 -4.56 15.90
N ILE A 49 18.09 -4.21 14.67
CA ILE A 49 17.32 -4.51 13.46
C ILE A 49 17.16 -6.02 13.27
N LEU A 50 18.20 -6.80 13.53
CA LEU A 50 18.16 -8.26 13.46
C LEU A 50 17.18 -8.87 14.46
N ILE A 51 17.14 -8.36 15.70
CA ILE A 51 16.19 -8.81 16.72
C ILE A 51 14.74 -8.53 16.28
N VAL A 52 14.47 -7.35 15.72
CA VAL A 52 13.13 -7.01 15.18
C VAL A 52 12.75 -7.93 14.04
N LEU A 53 13.67 -8.22 13.13
CA LEU A 53 13.44 -9.12 12.00
C LEU A 53 13.17 -10.56 12.45
N GLU A 54 13.89 -11.07 13.45
CA GLU A 54 13.62 -12.40 14.00
C GLU A 54 12.29 -12.46 14.75
N LEU A 55 11.93 -11.41 15.49
CA LEU A 55 10.61 -11.31 16.11
C LEU A 55 9.50 -11.27 15.03
N TYR A 56 9.72 -10.55 13.93
CA TYR A 56 8.81 -10.48 12.79
C TYR A 56 8.63 -11.86 12.13
N LEU A 57 9.73 -12.57 11.86
CA LEU A 57 9.69 -13.92 11.28
C LEU A 57 8.97 -14.90 12.21
N SER A 58 9.21 -14.78 13.52
CA SER A 58 8.57 -15.60 14.54
C SER A 58 7.05 -15.34 14.62
N ILE A 59 6.61 -14.08 14.60
CA ILE A 59 5.19 -13.72 14.55
C ILE A 59 4.54 -14.26 13.27
N LYS A 60 5.18 -14.09 12.12
CA LYS A 60 4.68 -14.59 10.83
C LYS A 60 4.51 -16.11 10.85
N TYR A 61 5.50 -16.83 11.38
CA TYR A 61 5.47 -18.28 11.50
C TYR A 61 4.35 -18.75 12.45
N MET A 62 4.18 -18.06 13.60
CA MET A 62 3.13 -18.36 14.56
C MET A 62 1.71 -18.13 13.99
N ILE A 63 1.51 -17.08 13.19
CA ILE A 63 0.25 -16.82 12.50
C ILE A 63 -0.06 -17.93 11.49
N GLN A 64 0.94 -18.40 10.75
CA GLN A 64 0.78 -19.55 9.84
C GLN A 64 0.44 -20.84 10.60
N LEU A 65 1.01 -21.03 11.79
CA LEU A 65 0.74 -22.17 12.66
C LEU A 65 -0.62 -22.13 13.37
N LYS A 66 -1.30 -20.97 13.44
CA LYS A 66 -2.68 -20.86 13.97
C LYS A 66 -3.61 -21.89 13.31
N LYS A 67 -3.41 -22.14 12.02
CA LYS A 67 -4.19 -23.07 11.18
C LYS A 67 -4.06 -24.54 11.60
N TYR A 68 -3.08 -24.87 12.44
CA TYR A 68 -2.73 -26.26 12.76
C TYR A 68 -2.76 -26.61 14.26
N ILE A 69 -2.61 -25.63 15.18
CA ILE A 69 -2.25 -25.94 16.58
C ILE A 69 -3.24 -25.40 17.62
N PHE A 70 -3.93 -24.28 17.39
CA PHE A 70 -4.68 -23.61 18.46
C PHE A 70 -6.18 -23.94 18.46
N VAL A 71 -6.59 -24.76 19.44
CA VAL A 71 -7.99 -25.16 19.69
C VAL A 71 -8.77 -24.11 20.50
N ASN A 72 -8.08 -23.26 21.28
CA ASN A 72 -8.72 -22.28 22.17
C ASN A 72 -8.43 -20.83 21.71
N GLU A 73 -9.42 -20.27 21.01
CA GLU A 73 -9.34 -18.96 20.35
C GLU A 73 -9.07 -17.81 21.34
N LYS A 74 -9.58 -17.91 22.57
CA LYS A 74 -9.42 -16.88 23.60
C LYS A 74 -7.97 -16.79 24.09
N LEU A 75 -7.33 -17.95 24.29
CA LEU A 75 -5.93 -18.01 24.70
C LEU A 75 -4.99 -17.53 23.58
N PHE A 76 -5.30 -17.88 22.34
CA PHE A 76 -4.58 -17.38 21.17
C PHE A 76 -4.70 -15.85 21.03
N LYS A 77 -5.89 -15.30 21.27
CA LYS A 77 -6.12 -13.86 21.28
C LYS A 77 -5.27 -13.14 22.33
N THR A 78 -5.31 -13.59 23.58
CA THR A 78 -4.50 -13.01 24.66
C THR A 78 -2.99 -13.12 24.39
N PHE A 79 -2.57 -14.24 23.81
CA PHE A 79 -1.17 -14.46 23.42
C PHE A 79 -0.72 -13.49 22.32
N ILE A 80 -1.52 -13.31 21.26
CA ILE A 80 -1.24 -12.34 20.20
C ILE A 80 -1.24 -10.91 20.73
N GLU A 81 -2.20 -10.53 21.57
CA GLU A 81 -2.22 -9.20 22.20
C GLU A 81 -0.94 -8.95 23.01
N THR A 82 -0.45 -9.98 23.71
CA THR A 82 0.79 -9.89 24.49
C THR A 82 2.01 -9.74 23.59
N LEU A 83 2.06 -10.47 22.47
CA LEU A 83 3.11 -10.34 21.45
C LEU A 83 3.10 -8.97 20.77
N ILE A 84 1.93 -8.43 20.46
CA ILE A 84 1.78 -7.09 19.90
C ILE A 84 2.27 -6.05 20.91
N ARG A 85 1.91 -6.18 22.20
CA ARG A 85 2.40 -5.29 23.26
C ARG A 85 3.92 -5.39 23.40
N LEU A 86 4.48 -6.59 23.42
CA LEU A 86 5.92 -6.82 23.53
C LEU A 86 6.67 -6.23 22.33
N SER A 87 6.16 -6.43 21.12
CA SER A 87 6.73 -5.86 19.90
C SER A 87 6.62 -4.33 19.88
N SER A 88 5.53 -3.76 20.38
CA SER A 88 5.37 -2.31 20.53
C SER A 88 6.38 -1.74 21.53
N LEU A 89 6.58 -2.39 22.66
CA LEU A 89 7.60 -2.05 23.67
C LEU A 89 9.02 -2.11 23.09
N ILE A 90 9.34 -3.17 22.35
CA ILE A 90 10.63 -3.31 21.66
C ILE A 90 10.80 -2.18 20.65
N THR A 91 9.77 -1.87 19.84
CA THR A 91 9.83 -0.78 18.86
C THR A 91 10.04 0.59 19.51
N ILE A 92 9.38 0.86 20.64
CA ILE A 92 9.57 2.08 21.42
C ILE A 92 10.99 2.16 21.97
N LEU A 93 11.51 1.05 22.52
CA LEU A 93 12.88 0.99 23.04
C LEU A 93 13.91 1.30 21.94
N ILE A 94 13.70 0.74 20.76
CA ILE A 94 14.54 0.96 19.58
C ILE A 94 14.46 2.42 19.10
N PHE A 95 13.26 3.00 19.11
CA PHE A 95 13.05 4.41 18.78
C PHE A 95 13.82 5.32 19.75
N TYR A 96 13.81 5.03 21.05
CA TYR A 96 14.57 5.77 22.04
C TYR A 96 16.08 5.63 21.83
N LEU A 97 16.58 4.41 21.58
CA LEU A 97 17.99 4.16 21.27
C LEU A 97 18.45 4.91 20.02
N LEU A 98 17.70 4.82 18.92
CA LEU A 98 18.01 5.55 17.68
C LEU A 98 17.98 7.06 17.88
N ARG A 99 17.04 7.60 18.67
CA ARG A 99 16.96 9.03 18.96
C ARG A 99 18.15 9.52 19.77
N VAL A 100 18.60 8.74 20.76
CA VAL A 100 19.82 9.04 21.53
C VAL A 100 21.03 9.00 20.62
N ILE A 101 21.14 8.00 19.75
CA ILE A 101 22.24 7.88 18.78
C ILE A 101 22.29 9.06 17.82
N VAL A 102 21.17 9.42 17.21
CA VAL A 102 21.07 10.58 16.30
C VAL A 102 21.42 11.87 17.05
N TYR A 103 20.95 12.03 18.29
CA TYR A 103 21.29 13.21 19.11
C TYR A 103 22.79 13.30 19.41
N VAL A 104 23.43 12.18 19.76
CA VAL A 104 24.87 12.11 19.99
C VAL A 104 25.64 12.45 18.69
N ILE A 105 25.27 11.86 17.56
CA ILE A 105 25.91 12.15 16.26
C ILE A 105 25.73 13.64 15.87
N LEU A 106 24.54 14.20 16.07
CA LEU A 106 24.26 15.62 15.81
C LEU A 106 25.02 16.57 16.74
N MET A 107 25.28 16.19 17.98
CA MET A 107 26.11 16.97 18.90
C MET A 107 27.57 17.04 18.43
N PHE A 108 28.09 16.00 17.77
CA PHE A 108 29.46 15.96 17.26
C PHE A 108 29.63 16.54 15.85
N CYS A 109 28.56 16.67 15.05
CA CYS A 109 28.59 17.20 13.68
C CYS A 109 28.18 18.68 13.57
N LYS A 110 28.52 19.51 14.57
CA LYS A 110 27.98 20.87 14.71
C LYS A 110 28.34 21.82 13.55
N ASP A 111 29.42 21.53 12.83
CA ASP A 111 30.03 22.45 11.85
C ASP A 111 29.80 22.06 10.37
N ASP A 112 29.15 20.91 10.07
CA ASP A 112 29.04 20.40 8.69
C ASP A 112 27.57 20.15 8.26
N GLY A 113 26.98 21.15 7.60
CA GLY A 113 25.54 21.20 7.29
C GLY A 113 25.04 20.11 6.33
N ASN A 114 25.86 19.69 5.37
CA ASN A 114 25.49 18.65 4.38
C ASN A 114 25.43 17.24 5.01
N LEU A 115 26.35 16.93 5.92
CA LEU A 115 26.39 15.65 6.62
C LEU A 115 25.18 15.52 7.55
N ARG A 116 24.80 16.61 8.23
CA ARG A 116 23.61 16.69 9.08
C ARG A 116 22.32 16.38 8.32
N GLN A 117 22.16 16.94 7.12
CA GLN A 117 20.96 16.73 6.31
C GLN A 117 20.87 15.29 5.77
N SER A 118 22.02 14.69 5.41
CA SER A 118 22.09 13.30 4.96
C SER A 118 21.79 12.31 6.08
N LEU A 119 22.33 12.55 7.28
CA LEU A 119 22.06 11.73 8.47
C LEU A 119 20.59 11.82 8.93
N GLN A 120 19.98 13.00 8.80
CA GLN A 120 18.56 13.18 9.11
C GLN A 120 17.66 12.37 8.16
N LYS A 121 17.97 12.35 6.86
CA LYS A 121 17.27 11.50 5.88
C LYS A 121 17.43 10.01 6.19
N ILE A 122 18.62 9.57 6.60
CA ILE A 122 18.88 8.17 6.99
C ILE A 122 18.08 7.80 8.25
N ALA A 123 18.03 8.70 9.24
CA ALA A 123 17.23 8.48 10.45
C ALA A 123 15.73 8.35 10.14
N GLU A 124 15.20 9.22 9.27
CA GLU A 124 13.81 9.15 8.78
C GLU A 124 13.52 7.85 8.01
N PHE A 125 14.47 7.38 7.20
CA PHE A 125 14.37 6.12 6.46
C PHE A 125 14.36 4.90 7.39
N ILE A 126 15.26 4.85 8.38
CA ILE A 126 15.31 3.76 9.38
C ILE A 126 14.03 3.74 10.23
N LEU A 127 13.52 4.92 10.61
CA LEU A 127 12.24 5.06 11.31
C LEU A 127 11.07 4.50 10.48
N CYS A 128 11.06 4.75 9.17
CA CYS A 128 10.06 4.21 8.26
C CYS A 128 10.14 2.67 8.16
N LEU A 129 11.34 2.10 8.05
CA LEU A 129 11.59 0.66 7.97
C LEU A 129 11.16 -0.12 9.23
N ILE A 130 11.28 0.47 10.41
CA ILE A 130 10.91 -0.18 11.68
C ILE A 130 9.41 -0.02 11.96
N ALA A 131 8.84 1.14 11.63
CA ALA A 131 7.42 1.39 11.84
C ALA A 131 6.52 0.60 10.88
N THR A 132 6.96 0.34 9.65
CA THR A 132 6.12 -0.27 8.61
C THR A 132 5.63 -1.69 8.93
N PRO A 133 6.47 -2.67 9.35
CA PRO A 133 6.01 -4.06 9.54
C PRO A 133 5.09 -4.24 10.75
N LEU A 134 5.37 -3.53 11.85
CA LEU A 134 4.57 -3.65 13.08
C LEU A 134 3.24 -2.87 12.97
N ASN A 135 3.28 -1.65 12.43
CA ASN A 135 2.09 -0.86 12.23
C ASN A 135 1.17 -1.51 11.17
N TYR A 136 1.74 -2.24 10.21
CA TYR A 136 1.02 -3.13 9.30
C TYR A 136 0.27 -4.24 10.06
N TYR A 137 0.94 -5.03 10.91
CA TYR A 137 0.27 -6.10 11.65
C TYR A 137 -0.78 -5.60 12.63
N ILE A 138 -0.52 -4.50 13.34
CA ILE A 138 -1.50 -3.86 14.24
C ILE A 138 -2.72 -3.40 13.45
N THR A 139 -2.50 -2.79 12.28
CA THR A 139 -3.59 -2.34 11.40
C THR A 139 -4.38 -3.54 10.88
N LEU A 140 -3.71 -4.59 10.42
CA LEU A 140 -4.34 -5.84 10.00
C LEU A 140 -5.16 -6.51 11.10
N TYR A 141 -4.62 -6.63 12.31
CA TYR A 141 -5.33 -7.24 13.43
C TYR A 141 -6.53 -6.41 13.86
N LYS A 142 -6.38 -5.08 13.94
CA LYS A 142 -7.50 -4.17 14.25
C LYS A 142 -8.60 -4.22 13.19
N ILE A 143 -8.25 -4.33 11.92
CA ILE A 143 -9.22 -4.52 10.82
C ILE A 143 -9.96 -5.86 10.98
N LYS A 144 -9.24 -6.95 11.30
CA LYS A 144 -9.84 -8.27 11.51
C LYS A 144 -10.69 -8.37 12.79
N GLU A 145 -10.56 -7.44 13.74
CA GLU A 145 -11.34 -7.39 14.99
C GLU A 145 -12.66 -6.63 14.89
N GLU A 146 -12.92 -5.84 13.84
CA GLU A 146 -14.20 -5.13 13.72
C GLU A 146 -15.36 -6.15 13.56
N GLU A 147 -16.13 -6.34 14.63
CA GLU A 147 -17.31 -7.21 14.61
C GLU A 147 -18.30 -6.73 13.55
N PRO A 148 -18.84 -7.63 12.71
CA PRO A 148 -19.90 -7.26 11.78
C PRO A 148 -21.13 -6.81 12.57
N VAL A 149 -21.79 -5.75 12.09
CA VAL A 149 -23.07 -5.27 12.63
C VAL A 149 -24.06 -6.44 12.61
N LYS A 150 -24.55 -6.83 13.78
CA LYS A 150 -25.55 -7.90 13.93
C LYS A 150 -26.89 -7.42 13.40
N GLU A 151 -27.20 -7.76 12.16
CA GLU A 151 -28.59 -7.74 11.68
C GLU A 151 -29.25 -9.09 12.01
N GLU A 152 -30.35 -9.03 12.76
CA GLU A 152 -31.20 -10.17 13.07
C GLU A 152 -32.06 -10.52 11.85
N GLY A 153 -31.66 -11.56 11.12
CA GLY A 153 -32.38 -12.11 9.97
C GLY A 153 -31.67 -13.35 9.40
N GLU A 154 -32.43 -14.28 8.82
CA GLU A 154 -32.00 -15.62 8.33
C GLU A 154 -30.52 -15.74 7.90
N GLN A 155 -29.81 -16.69 8.53
CA GLN A 155 -28.39 -16.98 8.33
C GLN A 155 -28.12 -17.62 6.95
N ARG A 156 -28.11 -16.82 5.88
CA ARG A 156 -27.60 -17.26 4.57
C ARG A 156 -26.14 -16.80 4.40
N PRO A 157 -25.25 -17.65 3.88
CA PRO A 157 -23.85 -17.27 3.63
C PRO A 157 -23.75 -16.20 2.54
N ASP A 158 -22.71 -15.37 2.61
CA ASP A 158 -22.30 -14.53 1.49
C ASP A 158 -21.39 -15.35 0.55
N LYS A 159 -21.38 -15.02 -0.74
CA LYS A 159 -20.60 -15.73 -1.74
C LYS A 159 -19.67 -14.79 -2.49
N ILE A 160 -18.45 -15.24 -2.70
CA ILE A 160 -17.54 -14.64 -3.68
C ILE A 160 -17.26 -15.64 -4.77
N GLU A 161 -17.53 -15.23 -6.00
CA GLU A 161 -17.19 -16.01 -7.17
C GLU A 161 -15.92 -15.44 -7.80
N VAL A 162 -14.85 -16.24 -7.85
CA VAL A 162 -13.59 -15.85 -8.48
C VAL A 162 -13.50 -16.46 -9.87
N LEU A 163 -13.59 -15.58 -10.87
CA LEU A 163 -13.39 -15.91 -12.26
C LEU A 163 -11.89 -15.99 -12.58
N PRO A 164 -11.48 -16.95 -13.44
CA PRO A 164 -10.10 -17.07 -13.88
C PRO A 164 -9.69 -15.87 -14.76
N LEU A 165 -8.39 -15.78 -15.05
CA LEU A 165 -7.92 -14.88 -16.10
C LEU A 165 -8.63 -15.25 -17.41
N CYS A 166 -9.17 -14.26 -18.12
CA CYS A 166 -9.71 -14.52 -19.45
C CYS A 166 -8.57 -14.88 -20.41
N GLN A 167 -8.85 -15.80 -21.33
CA GLN A 167 -7.86 -16.29 -22.29
C GLN A 167 -7.50 -15.19 -23.31
N SER A 168 -6.31 -15.30 -23.89
CA SER A 168 -5.78 -14.34 -24.87
C SER A 168 -6.76 -14.16 -26.02
N GLY A 169 -7.28 -12.94 -26.18
CA GLY A 169 -8.30 -12.59 -27.17
C GLY A 169 -9.57 -11.96 -26.57
N ASP A 170 -9.86 -12.25 -25.30
CA ASP A 170 -10.92 -11.58 -24.55
C ASP A 170 -10.41 -10.30 -23.90
N ILE A 171 -11.06 -9.18 -24.21
CA ILE A 171 -10.79 -7.82 -23.71
C ILE A 171 -10.89 -7.73 -22.16
N THR A 172 -11.34 -8.80 -21.51
CA THR A 172 -11.68 -8.83 -20.09
C THR A 172 -10.57 -9.38 -19.19
N GLY A 173 -9.47 -9.92 -19.73
CA GLY A 173 -8.32 -10.40 -18.94
C GLY A 173 -7.27 -9.31 -18.74
N GLN A 174 -7.44 -8.46 -17.72
CA GLN A 174 -6.57 -7.28 -17.54
C GLN A 174 -5.15 -7.66 -17.08
N GLU A 175 -4.17 -7.46 -17.97
CA GLU A 175 -2.74 -7.43 -17.63
C GLU A 175 -2.33 -5.99 -17.33
N ILE A 176 -1.53 -5.80 -16.27
CA ILE A 176 -0.83 -4.55 -15.98
C ILE A 176 0.67 -4.80 -16.14
N ARG A 177 1.31 -4.10 -17.06
CA ARG A 177 2.76 -4.15 -17.27
C ARG A 177 3.45 -3.04 -16.49
N VAL A 178 4.35 -3.42 -15.59
CA VAL A 178 5.12 -2.49 -14.76
C VAL A 178 6.47 -2.22 -15.43
N THR A 179 6.77 -0.94 -15.65
CA THR A 179 8.07 -0.52 -16.19
C THR A 179 9.12 -0.38 -15.08
N ARG A 180 10.40 -0.36 -15.45
CA ARG A 180 11.49 -0.13 -14.49
C ARG A 180 11.48 1.29 -13.92
N GLN A 181 10.90 2.25 -14.64
CA GLN A 181 10.91 3.66 -14.26
C GLN A 181 10.14 3.91 -12.96
N VAL A 182 9.08 3.12 -12.71
CA VAL A 182 8.22 3.30 -11.54
C VAL A 182 8.76 2.61 -10.28
N LEU A 183 9.72 1.69 -10.42
CA LEU A 183 10.19 0.84 -9.32
C LEU A 183 10.89 1.62 -8.19
N ASN A 184 11.52 2.74 -8.50
CA ASN A 184 12.21 3.57 -7.51
C ASN A 184 11.31 4.64 -6.88
N LEU A 185 10.05 4.73 -7.30
CA LEU A 185 9.09 5.76 -6.87
C LEU A 185 7.91 5.12 -6.14
N ARG A 186 7.29 4.13 -6.76
CA ARG A 186 6.11 3.44 -6.24
C ARG A 186 6.02 2.03 -6.83
N PRO A 187 6.90 1.11 -6.41
CA PRO A 187 7.08 -0.19 -7.08
C PRO A 187 5.89 -1.14 -7.01
N TYR A 188 4.98 -0.96 -6.06
CA TYR A 188 3.94 -1.94 -5.79
C TYR A 188 2.61 -1.52 -6.37
N ILE A 189 2.02 -2.39 -7.20
CA ILE A 189 0.66 -2.28 -7.72
C ILE A 189 -0.03 -3.64 -7.63
N LEU A 190 -1.28 -3.62 -7.18
CA LEU A 190 -2.18 -4.77 -7.13
C LEU A 190 -3.52 -4.35 -7.72
N SER A 191 -4.24 -5.26 -8.37
CA SER A 191 -5.57 -4.98 -8.89
C SER A 191 -6.47 -6.21 -8.88
N CYS A 192 -7.78 -5.99 -9.02
CA CYS A 192 -8.77 -6.98 -9.41
C CYS A 192 -9.88 -6.28 -10.19
N ILE A 193 -10.66 -7.06 -10.94
CA ILE A 193 -11.91 -6.57 -11.51
C ILE A 193 -13.08 -7.08 -10.67
N VAL A 194 -14.06 -6.23 -10.41
CA VAL A 194 -15.36 -6.65 -9.86
C VAL A 194 -16.40 -6.50 -10.95
N LYS A 195 -17.12 -7.59 -11.25
CA LYS A 195 -18.14 -7.65 -12.30
C LYS A 195 -19.55 -7.68 -11.71
N TYR A 196 -20.50 -7.23 -12.52
CA TYR A 196 -21.93 -7.24 -12.23
C TYR A 196 -22.25 -6.43 -10.97
N ILE A 197 -21.78 -5.19 -10.91
CA ILE A 197 -22.16 -4.25 -9.85
C ILE A 197 -23.46 -3.54 -10.25
N ASP A 198 -24.30 -3.27 -9.26
CA ASP A 198 -25.51 -2.47 -9.44
C ASP A 198 -25.40 -1.12 -8.71
N PHE A 199 -24.87 -0.12 -9.41
CA PHE A 199 -24.80 1.26 -8.92
C PHE A 199 -26.06 2.07 -9.19
N ALA A 200 -26.96 1.59 -10.07
CA ALA A 200 -28.20 2.28 -10.40
C ALA A 200 -29.20 2.26 -9.23
N MET A 201 -29.15 1.24 -8.36
CA MET A 201 -30.00 1.15 -7.18
C MET A 201 -29.61 2.08 -6.03
N ASN A 202 -30.62 2.65 -5.35
CA ASN A 202 -30.62 3.08 -3.94
C ASN A 202 -29.34 3.75 -3.40
N GLY A 203 -28.79 4.73 -4.12
CA GLY A 203 -27.61 5.48 -3.67
C GLY A 203 -26.35 4.61 -3.49
N ASN A 204 -26.30 3.43 -4.13
CA ASN A 204 -25.21 2.49 -4.04
C ASN A 204 -23.88 3.08 -4.51
N LEU A 205 -23.91 3.89 -5.57
CA LEU A 205 -22.73 4.64 -6.01
C LEU A 205 -22.18 5.52 -4.89
N LYS A 206 -23.04 6.29 -4.21
CA LYS A 206 -22.65 7.13 -3.08
C LYS A 206 -22.09 6.30 -1.92
N LYS A 207 -22.76 5.22 -1.53
CA LYS A 207 -22.28 4.29 -0.49
C LYS A 207 -20.91 3.73 -0.84
N TYR A 208 -20.68 3.40 -2.10
CA TYR A 208 -19.38 2.92 -2.59
C TYR A 208 -18.31 4.00 -2.55
N THR A 209 -18.61 5.22 -2.99
CA THR A 209 -17.70 6.37 -2.90
C THR A 209 -17.32 6.65 -1.44
N ASP A 210 -18.30 6.65 -0.53
CA ASP A 210 -18.06 6.85 0.91
C ASP A 210 -17.17 5.74 1.48
N LEU A 211 -17.42 4.48 1.09
CA LEU A 211 -16.59 3.34 1.47
C LEU A 211 -15.16 3.47 0.94
N GLN A 212 -14.98 3.83 -0.33
CA GLN A 212 -13.65 4.05 -0.93
C GLN A 212 -12.88 5.15 -0.18
N ASN A 213 -13.55 6.24 0.20
CA ASN A 213 -12.96 7.31 0.99
C ASN A 213 -12.57 6.81 2.39
N GLU A 214 -13.42 6.00 3.04
CA GLU A 214 -13.09 5.38 4.32
C GLU A 214 -11.83 4.50 4.24
N VAL A 215 -11.71 3.66 3.20
CA VAL A 215 -10.52 2.84 2.98
C VAL A 215 -9.28 3.72 2.79
N ASN A 216 -9.38 4.76 1.95
CA ASN A 216 -8.29 5.70 1.69
C ASN A 216 -7.84 6.46 2.96
N ASP A 217 -8.77 6.84 3.82
CA ASP A 217 -8.47 7.57 5.05
C ASP A 217 -7.92 6.65 6.14
N ARG A 218 -8.58 5.51 6.40
CA ARG A 218 -8.29 4.65 7.56
C ARG A 218 -7.19 3.63 7.28
N ILE A 219 -7.32 2.87 6.19
CA ILE A 219 -6.47 1.72 5.88
C ILE A 219 -5.20 2.19 5.18
N CYS A 220 -5.38 3.01 4.15
CA CYS A 220 -4.31 3.63 3.37
C CYS A 220 -3.61 4.78 4.11
N LYS A 221 -4.12 5.17 5.30
CA LYS A 221 -3.62 6.27 6.13
C LYS A 221 -3.47 7.55 5.32
N GLN A 222 -4.58 8.04 4.76
CA GLN A 222 -4.56 9.28 4.00
C GLN A 222 -3.54 9.19 2.86
N GLN A 223 -3.63 8.11 2.09
CA GLN A 223 -2.79 7.80 0.93
C GLN A 223 -1.28 7.64 1.20
N VAL A 224 -0.85 7.74 2.46
CA VAL A 224 0.56 7.57 2.86
C VAL A 224 1.00 6.13 2.60
N LEU A 225 0.30 5.13 3.14
CA LEU A 225 0.74 3.73 3.06
C LEU A 225 0.41 3.08 1.71
N ALA A 226 -0.75 3.39 1.15
CA ALA A 226 -1.20 2.92 -0.15
C ALA A 226 -2.23 3.91 -0.71
N LYS A 227 -2.57 3.81 -1.99
CA LYS A 227 -3.66 4.58 -2.61
C LYS A 227 -4.56 3.59 -3.33
N ILE A 228 -5.85 3.55 -2.98
CA ILE A 228 -6.85 2.77 -3.70
C ILE A 228 -7.61 3.67 -4.67
N SER A 229 -7.72 3.21 -5.91
CA SER A 229 -8.39 3.88 -7.02
C SER A 229 -9.31 2.89 -7.72
N THR A 230 -10.39 3.40 -8.31
CA THR A 230 -11.46 2.60 -8.88
C THR A 230 -11.86 3.22 -10.20
N HIS A 231 -11.96 2.39 -11.23
CA HIS A 231 -12.15 2.85 -12.60
C HIS A 231 -13.25 2.04 -13.27
N ASP A 232 -14.10 2.69 -14.04
CA ASP A 232 -15.11 2.01 -14.85
C ASP A 232 -14.40 1.27 -15.99
N LEU A 233 -14.53 -0.06 -15.97
CA LEU A 233 -13.84 -0.94 -16.91
C LEU A 233 -14.31 -0.73 -18.35
N SER A 234 -15.54 -0.24 -18.57
CA SER A 234 -16.08 -0.02 -19.92
C SER A 234 -15.34 1.05 -20.71
N PHE A 235 -14.67 1.99 -20.02
CA PHE A 235 -13.85 3.02 -20.65
C PHE A 235 -12.39 2.60 -20.85
N ILE A 236 -11.95 1.48 -20.27
CA ILE A 236 -10.56 1.01 -20.36
C ILE A 236 -10.35 0.18 -21.63
N SER A 237 -9.27 0.46 -22.35
CA SER A 237 -8.93 -0.23 -23.60
C SER A 237 -7.66 -1.06 -23.47
N GLY A 238 -7.78 -2.38 -23.63
CA GLY A 238 -6.65 -3.29 -23.69
C GLY A 238 -5.85 -3.39 -22.40
N ASN A 239 -4.62 -3.90 -22.49
CA ASN A 239 -3.72 -4.04 -21.34
C ASN A 239 -3.22 -2.68 -20.84
N LEU A 240 -2.90 -2.61 -19.54
CA LEU A 240 -2.45 -1.37 -18.91
C LEU A 240 -0.93 -1.33 -18.79
N VAL A 241 -0.39 -0.12 -18.75
CA VAL A 241 1.01 0.14 -18.48
C VAL A 241 1.12 1.03 -17.25
N TYR A 242 1.83 0.54 -16.24
CA TYR A 242 2.19 1.29 -15.04
C TYR A 242 3.64 1.76 -15.17
N ASP A 243 3.82 3.06 -15.41
CA ASP A 243 5.09 3.68 -15.78
C ASP A 243 5.35 4.95 -14.94
N ALA A 244 6.53 5.55 -15.11
CA ALA A 244 6.84 6.86 -14.56
C ALA A 244 7.63 7.72 -15.55
N ARG A 245 7.21 8.98 -15.70
CA ARG A 245 7.80 9.96 -16.62
C ARG A 245 7.89 11.34 -16.00
N GLN A 246 8.58 12.25 -16.68
CA GLN A 246 8.60 13.65 -16.28
C GLN A 246 7.16 14.19 -16.28
N PRO A 247 6.75 14.94 -15.24
CA PRO A 247 5.36 15.39 -15.11
C PRO A 247 4.90 16.35 -16.22
N GLU A 248 5.82 16.94 -16.97
CA GLU A 248 5.55 17.73 -18.19
C GLU A 248 5.08 16.85 -19.35
N GLU A 249 5.50 15.59 -19.40
CA GLU A 249 5.20 14.63 -20.48
C GLU A 249 3.90 13.83 -20.21
N ILE A 250 3.31 13.97 -19.02
CA ILE A 250 2.12 13.24 -18.61
C ILE A 250 0.89 14.13 -18.79
N GLY A 251 0.12 13.89 -19.84
CA GLY A 251 -1.18 14.53 -20.07
C GLY A 251 -2.32 13.73 -19.43
N LEU A 252 -3.11 14.35 -18.57
CA LEU A 252 -4.28 13.74 -17.95
C LEU A 252 -5.48 14.69 -17.90
N VAL A 253 -6.67 14.13 -17.70
CA VAL A 253 -7.88 14.87 -17.36
C VAL A 253 -8.19 14.54 -15.89
N PRO A 254 -7.81 15.39 -14.92
CA PRO A 254 -7.98 15.13 -13.50
C PRO A 254 -9.45 15.02 -13.11
N LEU A 255 -9.73 14.16 -12.13
CA LEU A 255 -11.06 14.06 -11.53
C LEU A 255 -11.58 15.43 -11.08
N ASP A 256 -12.85 15.71 -11.40
CA ASP A 256 -13.60 16.92 -11.03
C ASP A 256 -13.04 18.26 -11.60
N GLU A 257 -12.07 18.23 -12.52
CA GLU A 257 -11.53 19.44 -13.20
C GLU A 257 -12.06 19.65 -14.63
N GLY A 258 -13.14 18.94 -15.00
CA GLY A 258 -13.80 19.04 -16.31
C GLY A 258 -13.12 18.23 -17.41
N SER A 259 -13.32 18.59 -18.68
CA SER A 259 -12.84 17.79 -19.84
C SER A 259 -11.52 18.27 -20.45
N LYS A 260 -10.74 19.07 -19.73
CA LYS A 260 -9.49 19.64 -20.25
C LYS A 260 -8.31 18.73 -19.93
N ILE A 261 -7.50 18.42 -20.93
CA ILE A 261 -6.20 17.77 -20.72
C ILE A 261 -5.23 18.80 -20.14
N VAL A 262 -4.62 18.48 -19.01
CA VAL A 262 -3.55 19.26 -18.36
C VAL A 262 -2.31 18.39 -18.20
N SER A 263 -1.13 19.00 -18.12
CA SER A 263 0.08 18.28 -17.73
C SER A 263 0.06 17.98 -16.24
N ALA A 264 0.64 16.85 -15.82
CA ALA A 264 0.79 16.51 -14.40
C ALA A 264 1.58 17.57 -13.61
N ARG A 265 2.53 18.29 -14.25
CA ARG A 265 3.28 19.39 -13.61
C ARG A 265 2.35 20.54 -13.21
N ASN A 266 1.55 21.03 -14.16
CA ASN A 266 0.61 22.13 -13.89
C ASN A 266 -0.43 21.72 -12.84
N PHE A 267 -0.98 20.52 -12.95
CA PHE A 267 -1.91 19.99 -11.95
C PHE A 267 -1.29 19.93 -10.54
N TYR A 268 -0.05 19.46 -10.44
CA TYR A 268 0.68 19.43 -9.17
C TYR A 268 0.91 20.84 -8.61
N ASN A 269 1.32 21.80 -9.45
CA ASN A 269 1.51 23.18 -9.02
C ASN A 269 0.20 23.80 -8.54
N ASP A 270 -0.91 23.57 -9.25
CA ASP A 270 -2.25 24.05 -8.86
C ASP A 270 -2.67 23.46 -7.50
N LEU A 271 -2.36 22.18 -7.26
CA LEU A 271 -2.58 21.54 -5.97
C LEU A 271 -1.71 22.14 -4.87
N CYS A 272 -0.42 22.39 -5.12
CA CYS A 272 0.47 23.05 -4.17
C CYS A 272 -0.03 24.45 -3.81
N GLU A 273 -0.46 25.24 -4.79
CA GLU A 273 -1.01 26.57 -4.52
C GLU A 273 -2.35 26.52 -3.77
N LYS A 274 -3.27 25.63 -4.16
CA LYS A 274 -4.54 25.41 -3.45
C LYS A 274 -4.27 25.07 -1.99
N ALA A 275 -3.32 24.17 -1.76
CA ALA A 275 -2.87 23.85 -0.42
C ALA A 275 -2.34 25.13 0.25
N GLU A 276 -1.33 25.81 -0.27
CA GLU A 276 -0.76 27.01 0.36
C GLU A 276 -1.81 28.07 0.74
N ARG A 277 -2.79 28.30 -0.14
CA ARG A 277 -3.93 29.20 0.13
C ARG A 277 -4.74 28.74 1.35
N GLU A 278 -5.08 27.46 1.44
CA GLU A 278 -5.74 26.88 2.62
C GLU A 278 -4.92 27.02 3.90
N ARG A 279 -3.58 26.89 3.81
CA ARG A 279 -2.70 27.06 4.98
C ARG A 279 -2.71 28.51 5.47
N ARG A 280 -2.71 29.47 4.54
CA ARG A 280 -2.71 30.91 4.85
C ARG A 280 -4.06 31.37 5.39
N SER A 281 -5.18 30.82 4.90
CA SER A 281 -6.53 31.13 5.39
C SER A 281 -6.82 30.48 6.75
N ASN A 282 -6.38 29.24 6.98
CA ASN A 282 -6.52 28.55 8.26
C ASN A 282 -5.36 28.88 9.23
N ARG A 283 -5.35 30.11 9.78
CA ARG A 283 -4.40 30.58 10.81
C ARG A 283 -4.39 29.81 12.15
N LYS A 284 -5.14 28.70 12.28
CA LYS A 284 -5.19 27.86 13.49
C LYS A 284 -4.72 26.44 13.18
N ASN A 285 -3.47 26.11 13.55
CA ASN A 285 -2.83 24.82 13.91
C ASN A 285 -3.37 23.44 13.43
N LYS A 286 -4.36 23.35 12.55
CA LYS A 286 -4.74 22.15 11.82
C LYS A 286 -4.16 22.29 10.44
N SER A 287 -2.98 21.70 10.23
CA SER A 287 -2.56 21.34 8.88
C SER A 287 -3.73 20.62 8.23
N SER A 288 -4.36 21.21 7.20
CA SER A 288 -5.46 20.54 6.50
C SER A 288 -4.94 19.19 6.01
N ASN A 289 -5.78 18.16 6.05
CA ASN A 289 -5.36 16.81 5.66
C ASN A 289 -4.70 16.83 4.27
N TYR A 290 -5.22 17.64 3.35
CA TYR A 290 -4.67 17.89 2.01
C TYR A 290 -3.17 18.22 1.98
N HIS A 291 -2.68 19.09 2.88
CA HIS A 291 -1.25 19.46 2.95
C HIS A 291 -0.32 18.30 3.26
N LYS A 292 -0.76 17.38 4.13
CA LYS A 292 0.05 16.22 4.50
C LYS A 292 0.24 15.29 3.30
N HIS A 293 -0.77 15.15 2.43
CA HIS A 293 -0.70 14.27 1.27
C HIS A 293 0.35 14.77 0.25
N LEU A 294 0.24 16.03 -0.18
CA LEU A 294 1.19 16.61 -1.16
C LEU A 294 2.63 16.63 -0.64
N THR A 295 2.84 16.98 0.63
CA THR A 295 4.18 17.14 1.20
C THR A 295 4.85 15.80 1.52
N LEU A 296 4.09 14.73 1.79
CA LEU A 296 4.65 13.44 2.21
C LEU A 296 4.85 12.44 1.06
N THR A 297 4.11 12.55 -0.04
CA THR A 297 4.14 11.53 -1.11
C THR A 297 4.78 11.96 -2.42
N VAL A 298 4.95 13.26 -2.66
CA VAL A 298 5.72 13.77 -3.80
C VAL A 298 6.85 14.60 -3.22
N VAL A 299 8.05 14.03 -3.20
CA VAL A 299 9.23 14.80 -2.82
C VAL A 299 9.39 15.91 -3.87
N PRO A 300 9.59 17.18 -3.49
CA PRO A 300 9.76 18.30 -4.43
C PRO A 300 10.83 18.07 -5.51
N ASP A 301 11.74 17.13 -5.28
CA ASP A 301 12.86 16.73 -6.15
C ASP A 301 12.59 15.45 -6.98
N GLN A 302 11.39 14.86 -6.93
CA GLN A 302 11.07 13.72 -7.79
C GLN A 302 11.01 14.16 -9.25
N GLN A 303 12.01 13.76 -10.02
CA GLN A 303 12.11 14.05 -11.46
C GLN A 303 10.99 13.41 -12.29
N LYS A 304 10.29 12.40 -11.75
CA LYS A 304 9.27 11.63 -12.47
C LYS A 304 8.08 11.31 -11.58
N PHE A 305 6.90 11.28 -12.17
CA PHE A 305 5.64 10.89 -11.51
C PHE A 305 5.15 9.55 -12.03
N PRO A 306 4.63 8.68 -11.15
CA PRO A 306 4.07 7.40 -11.56
C PRO A 306 2.66 7.63 -12.13
N TYR A 307 2.31 6.89 -13.17
CA TYR A 307 0.99 6.94 -13.78
C TYR A 307 0.60 5.56 -14.33
N LEU A 308 -0.70 5.35 -14.47
CA LEU A 308 -1.26 4.19 -15.15
C LEU A 308 -1.98 4.65 -16.41
N CYS A 309 -1.74 3.99 -17.54
CA CYS A 309 -2.45 4.27 -18.78
C CYS A 309 -2.95 3.01 -19.48
N ASP A 310 -3.92 3.20 -20.36
CA ASP A 310 -4.46 2.16 -21.25
C ASP A 310 -3.62 1.99 -22.53
N GLN A 311 -4.04 1.07 -23.40
CA GLN A 311 -3.39 0.81 -24.69
C GLN A 311 -3.41 2.03 -25.64
N ASN A 312 -4.36 2.95 -25.45
CA ASN A 312 -4.47 4.20 -26.20
C ASN A 312 -3.67 5.35 -25.55
N HIS A 313 -2.81 5.04 -24.58
CA HIS A 313 -2.00 6.00 -23.83
C HIS A 313 -2.80 7.05 -23.06
N ARG A 314 -4.08 6.80 -22.77
CA ARG A 314 -4.89 7.67 -21.91
C ARG A 314 -4.54 7.39 -20.45
N VAL A 315 -4.20 8.43 -19.71
CA VAL A 315 -3.86 8.31 -18.28
C VAL A 315 -5.13 8.02 -17.48
N ILE A 316 -5.18 6.83 -16.88
CA ILE A 316 -6.25 6.34 -16.01
C ILE A 316 -6.12 6.91 -14.60
N SER A 317 -4.89 6.98 -14.09
CA SER A 317 -4.61 7.51 -12.76
C SER A 317 -3.19 8.03 -12.67
N LEU A 318 -2.97 8.99 -11.78
CA LEU A 318 -1.68 9.57 -11.43
C LEU A 318 -1.44 9.36 -9.92
N PRO A 319 -1.07 8.14 -9.47
CA PRO A 319 -0.94 7.86 -8.05
C PRO A 319 0.19 8.67 -7.39
N PRO A 320 0.09 9.00 -6.09
CA PRO A 320 -1.13 8.94 -5.30
C PRO A 320 -2.08 10.13 -5.54
N LEU A 321 -1.72 11.08 -6.41
CA LEU A 321 -2.36 12.38 -6.54
C LEU A 321 -3.84 12.36 -6.95
N THR A 322 -4.18 11.76 -8.11
CA THR A 322 -5.55 11.81 -8.63
C THR A 322 -5.87 10.66 -9.58
N ASP A 323 -7.16 10.48 -9.85
CA ASP A 323 -7.71 9.58 -10.85
C ASP A 323 -8.17 10.37 -12.09
N GLY A 324 -8.37 9.70 -13.23
CA GLY A 324 -8.80 10.32 -14.48
C GLY A 324 -10.32 10.43 -14.59
N GLU A 325 -10.85 11.62 -14.89
CA GLU A 325 -12.29 11.87 -15.08
C GLU A 325 -12.95 10.93 -16.12
N PRO A 326 -12.31 10.59 -17.27
CA PRO A 326 -12.93 9.71 -18.27
C PRO A 326 -13.20 8.28 -17.78
N PHE A 327 -12.59 7.85 -16.68
CA PHE A 327 -12.70 6.50 -16.13
C PHE A 327 -13.54 6.46 -14.85
N LYS A 328 -14.16 7.59 -14.50
CA LYS A 328 -14.96 7.75 -13.28
C LYS A 328 -16.18 6.81 -13.28
N LEU A 329 -16.53 6.34 -12.10
CA LEU A 329 -17.71 5.51 -11.89
C LEU A 329 -18.99 6.33 -12.10
N THR A 330 -19.96 5.71 -12.76
CA THR A 330 -21.28 6.27 -13.03
C THR A 330 -22.37 5.32 -12.55
N PRO A 331 -23.63 5.76 -12.43
CA PRO A 331 -24.73 4.84 -12.11
C PRO A 331 -24.90 3.69 -13.11
N SER A 332 -24.42 3.85 -14.35
CA SER A 332 -24.44 2.82 -15.40
C SER A 332 -23.26 1.85 -15.33
N THR A 333 -22.26 2.09 -14.47
CA THR A 333 -21.08 1.23 -14.39
C THR A 333 -21.45 -0.16 -13.83
N GLU A 334 -21.21 -1.21 -14.63
CA GLU A 334 -21.48 -2.59 -14.23
C GLU A 334 -20.21 -3.38 -13.86
N SER A 335 -19.03 -2.89 -14.27
CA SER A 335 -17.75 -3.54 -13.98
C SER A 335 -16.70 -2.49 -13.62
N ILE A 336 -15.96 -2.75 -12.54
CA ILE A 336 -14.92 -1.83 -12.07
C ILE A 336 -13.57 -2.52 -12.03
N LEU A 337 -12.54 -1.78 -12.42
CA LEU A 337 -11.16 -2.10 -12.09
C LEU A 337 -10.82 -1.45 -10.75
N ILE A 338 -10.56 -2.27 -9.74
CA ILE A 338 -10.01 -1.81 -8.47
C ILE A 338 -8.49 -1.96 -8.54
N GLN A 339 -7.77 -0.90 -8.21
CA GLN A 339 -6.32 -0.92 -8.10
C GLN A 339 -5.85 -0.32 -6.79
N ALA A 340 -4.74 -0.83 -6.27
CA ALA A 340 -4.04 -0.21 -5.16
C ALA A 340 -2.54 -0.14 -5.46
N THR A 341 -1.96 1.03 -5.19
CA THR A 341 -0.52 1.27 -5.35
C THR A 341 0.13 1.65 -4.02
N SER A 342 1.39 1.29 -3.82
CA SER A 342 2.15 1.60 -2.60
C SER A 342 3.63 1.80 -2.92
N GLU A 343 4.27 2.69 -2.16
CA GLU A 343 5.73 2.83 -2.16
C GLU A 343 6.40 1.80 -1.25
N TYR A 344 5.71 1.40 -0.18
CA TYR A 344 6.31 0.64 0.92
C TYR A 344 6.16 -0.87 0.79
N SER A 345 4.95 -1.35 0.45
CA SER A 345 4.68 -2.80 0.39
C SER A 345 3.43 -3.15 -0.40
N ILE A 346 3.51 -4.23 -1.18
CA ILE A 346 2.37 -4.85 -1.86
C ILE A 346 1.28 -5.30 -0.88
N GLU A 347 1.65 -5.57 0.36
CA GLU A 347 0.72 -6.03 1.38
C GLU A 347 -0.26 -4.93 1.83
N TYR A 348 0.16 -3.65 1.81
CA TYR A 348 -0.78 -2.55 2.05
C TYR A 348 -1.82 -2.46 0.93
N CYS A 349 -1.42 -2.72 -0.31
CA CYS A 349 -2.33 -2.80 -1.44
C CYS A 349 -3.34 -3.94 -1.24
N ARG A 350 -2.85 -5.13 -0.85
CA ARG A 350 -3.68 -6.31 -0.55
C ARG A 350 -4.69 -6.02 0.55
N CYS A 351 -4.26 -5.45 1.67
CA CYS A 351 -5.15 -5.09 2.77
C CYS A 351 -6.26 -4.11 2.36
N ALA A 352 -5.90 -3.08 1.57
CA ALA A 352 -6.86 -2.09 1.11
C ALA A 352 -7.92 -2.70 0.19
N ILE A 353 -7.49 -3.54 -0.76
CA ILE A 353 -8.41 -4.23 -1.69
C ILE A 353 -9.26 -5.26 -0.95
N ASP A 354 -8.68 -6.09 -0.08
CA ASP A 354 -9.41 -7.10 0.70
C ASP A 354 -10.49 -6.46 1.57
N PHE A 355 -10.16 -5.38 2.28
CA PHE A 355 -11.12 -4.67 3.12
C PHE A 355 -12.23 -4.03 2.28
N LEU A 356 -11.89 -3.42 1.15
CA LEU A 356 -12.89 -2.85 0.24
C LEU A 356 -13.85 -3.94 -0.27
N ILE A 357 -13.33 -5.07 -0.75
CA ILE A 357 -14.13 -6.21 -1.22
C ILE A 357 -15.04 -6.75 -0.12
N GLN A 358 -14.51 -6.94 1.09
CA GLN A 358 -15.27 -7.43 2.23
C GLN A 358 -16.45 -6.49 2.53
N LYS A 359 -16.21 -5.18 2.56
CA LYS A 359 -17.25 -4.18 2.80
C LYS A 359 -18.26 -4.12 1.64
N MET A 360 -17.80 -4.18 0.39
CA MET A 360 -18.68 -4.25 -0.80
C MET A 360 -19.67 -5.43 -0.72
N LEU A 361 -19.20 -6.58 -0.23
CA LEU A 361 -20.04 -7.75 -0.01
C LEU A 361 -21.08 -7.51 1.10
N GLN A 362 -20.66 -6.92 2.23
CA GLN A 362 -21.55 -6.61 3.35
C GLN A 362 -22.68 -5.64 2.98
N ILE A 363 -22.39 -4.63 2.14
CA ILE A 363 -23.40 -3.67 1.68
C ILE A 363 -24.22 -4.17 0.48
N GLY A 364 -23.91 -5.36 -0.05
CA GLY A 364 -24.69 -6.01 -1.10
C GLY A 364 -24.61 -5.35 -2.47
N LEU A 365 -23.43 -4.85 -2.89
CA LEU A 365 -23.26 -4.16 -4.18
C LEU A 365 -23.29 -5.06 -5.42
N GLY A 366 -23.16 -6.38 -5.24
CA GLY A 366 -23.26 -7.31 -6.36
C GLY A 366 -24.70 -7.43 -6.87
N LYS A 367 -24.85 -7.49 -8.20
CA LYS A 367 -26.13 -7.72 -8.87
C LYS A 367 -26.73 -9.02 -8.34
N LYS A 368 -28.00 -8.97 -7.95
CA LYS A 368 -28.76 -10.14 -7.49
C LYS A 368 -28.91 -11.12 -8.65
N LEU A 369 -27.92 -11.98 -8.86
CA LEU A 369 -28.14 -13.25 -9.52
C LEU A 369 -29.09 -14.02 -8.60
N HIS A 370 -30.30 -14.33 -9.06
CA HIS A 370 -31.34 -15.02 -8.29
C HIS A 370 -30.85 -16.44 -7.89
N ASP A 371 -29.97 -16.53 -6.89
CA ASP A 371 -29.62 -17.74 -6.19
C ASP A 371 -30.12 -17.56 -4.76
N SER A 372 -31.28 -18.15 -4.47
CA SER A 372 -31.94 -18.05 -3.17
C SER A 372 -31.10 -18.59 -2.01
N LYS A 373 -29.96 -19.24 -2.28
CA LYS A 373 -29.06 -19.83 -1.29
C LYS A 373 -28.13 -18.82 -0.62
N PHE A 374 -27.79 -17.70 -1.28
CA PHE A 374 -26.81 -16.74 -0.77
C PHE A 374 -27.44 -15.39 -0.43
N ARG A 375 -26.91 -14.71 0.59
CA ARG A 375 -27.38 -13.38 0.99
C ARG A 375 -26.91 -12.32 0.00
N HIS A 376 -25.60 -12.19 -0.17
CA HIS A 376 -24.98 -11.36 -1.20
C HIS A 376 -23.98 -12.17 -2.01
N THR A 377 -23.83 -11.84 -3.30
CA THR A 377 -22.84 -12.47 -4.17
C THR A 377 -22.00 -11.38 -4.83
N LEU A 378 -20.68 -11.49 -4.76
CA LEU A 378 -19.76 -10.62 -5.50
C LEU A 378 -18.93 -11.44 -6.48
N THR A 379 -18.84 -10.98 -7.74
CA THR A 379 -18.04 -11.67 -8.76
C THR A 379 -16.74 -10.91 -8.98
N LEU A 380 -15.63 -11.55 -8.65
CA LEU A 380 -14.28 -11.04 -8.85
C LEU A 380 -13.66 -11.70 -10.06
N GLN A 381 -12.94 -10.94 -10.87
CA GLN A 381 -12.10 -11.46 -11.92
C GLN A 381 -10.64 -11.17 -11.60
N ARG A 382 -9.83 -12.22 -11.75
CA ARG A 382 -8.38 -12.15 -11.56
C ARG A 382 -7.74 -11.21 -12.56
N THR A 383 -6.78 -10.43 -12.10
CA THR A 383 -5.85 -9.68 -12.94
C THR A 383 -4.42 -10.14 -12.65
N LYS A 384 -3.52 -9.85 -13.58
CA LYS A 384 -2.10 -10.16 -13.43
C LYS A 384 -1.26 -8.92 -13.64
N VAL A 385 -0.20 -8.82 -12.85
CA VAL A 385 0.82 -7.79 -12.96
C VAL A 385 2.09 -8.46 -13.44
N VAL A 386 2.67 -7.94 -14.52
CA VAL A 386 3.89 -8.47 -15.13
C VAL A 386 4.95 -7.39 -15.19
N ASN A 387 6.23 -7.78 -15.27
CA ASN A 387 7.30 -6.84 -15.54
C ASN A 387 7.42 -6.53 -17.05
N GLU A 388 8.36 -5.66 -17.43
CA GLU A 388 8.62 -5.32 -18.84
C GLU A 388 8.89 -6.53 -19.74
N LYS A 389 9.48 -7.60 -19.19
CA LYS A 389 9.76 -8.85 -19.91
C LYS A 389 8.54 -9.77 -20.03
N GLY A 390 7.42 -9.42 -19.41
CA GLY A 390 6.23 -10.26 -19.35
C GLY A 390 6.26 -11.34 -18.26
N GLU A 391 7.24 -11.32 -17.37
CA GLU A 391 7.32 -12.25 -16.23
C GLU A 391 6.32 -11.82 -15.15
N LEU A 392 5.61 -12.79 -14.57
CA LEU A 392 4.59 -12.55 -13.55
C LEU A 392 5.23 -11.98 -12.26
N ILE A 393 4.77 -10.81 -11.83
CA ILE A 393 5.11 -10.21 -10.54
C ILE A 393 4.10 -10.65 -9.49
N THR A 394 2.82 -10.44 -9.75
CA THR A 394 1.73 -10.78 -8.82
C THR A 394 0.43 -11.06 -9.58
N MET A 395 -0.45 -11.81 -8.94
CA MET A 395 -1.80 -12.12 -9.42
C MET A 395 -2.76 -11.99 -8.25
N PHE A 396 -3.92 -11.38 -8.48
CA PHE A 396 -4.91 -11.19 -7.44
C PHE A 396 -6.34 -11.28 -8.02
N PRO A 397 -7.29 -11.94 -7.32
CA PRO A 397 -7.09 -12.75 -6.11
C PRO A 397 -6.37 -14.08 -6.41
N SER A 398 -5.39 -14.45 -5.58
CA SER A 398 -4.73 -15.76 -5.57
C SER A 398 -5.32 -16.68 -4.48
N ARG A 399 -4.80 -17.91 -4.32
CA ARG A 399 -5.28 -18.88 -3.32
C ARG A 399 -5.07 -18.46 -1.86
N ILE A 400 -4.19 -17.51 -1.62
CA ILE A 400 -3.86 -16.99 -0.27
C ILE A 400 -4.55 -15.66 0.01
N ASP A 401 -5.33 -15.14 -0.95
CA ASP A 401 -6.09 -13.91 -0.83
C ASP A 401 -7.53 -14.19 -0.39
N LEU A 402 -8.21 -13.16 0.14
CA LEU A 402 -9.59 -13.27 0.62
C LEU A 402 -9.78 -14.29 1.78
N ASP A 403 -8.70 -14.60 2.52
CA ASP A 403 -8.72 -15.47 3.70
C ASP A 403 -9.16 -14.67 4.95
N TRP A 404 -10.49 -14.49 5.08
CA TRP A 404 -11.12 -13.84 6.21
C TRP A 404 -11.29 -14.81 7.39
N CYS A 405 -11.19 -14.30 8.62
CA CYS A 405 -11.33 -15.11 9.84
C CYS A 405 -12.73 -15.78 9.90
N GLU A 406 -12.83 -16.98 10.49
CA GLU A 406 -14.08 -17.76 10.65
C GLU A 406 -15.22 -17.00 11.34
N THR A 407 -14.90 -15.91 12.06
CA THR A 407 -15.87 -14.97 12.65
C THR A 407 -16.62 -14.10 11.63
N CYS A 408 -16.11 -13.97 10.40
CA CYS A 408 -16.87 -13.49 9.25
C CYS A 408 -17.72 -14.65 8.73
N ARG A 409 -18.96 -14.76 9.21
CA ARG A 409 -19.96 -15.78 8.83
C ARG A 409 -19.80 -16.25 7.38
N GLU A 410 -19.54 -17.55 7.21
CA GLU A 410 -19.61 -18.36 5.98
C GLU A 410 -19.47 -17.60 4.64
N ILE A 411 -18.35 -16.89 4.40
CA ILE A 411 -18.07 -16.37 3.05
C ILE A 411 -17.52 -17.51 2.20
N LEU A 412 -18.33 -17.98 1.24
CA LEU A 412 -17.92 -19.05 0.34
C LEU A 412 -17.20 -18.48 -0.88
N VAL A 413 -15.88 -18.67 -0.94
CA VAL A 413 -15.06 -18.32 -2.10
C VAL A 413 -15.05 -19.50 -3.08
N ILE A 414 -15.72 -19.34 -4.23
CA ILE A 414 -15.82 -20.37 -5.26
C ILE A 414 -14.95 -19.97 -6.46
N GLU A 415 -13.92 -20.76 -6.74
CA GLU A 415 -13.13 -20.61 -7.95
C GLU A 415 -13.80 -21.33 -9.13
N ARG A 416 -14.12 -20.62 -10.21
CA ARG A 416 -14.49 -21.27 -11.47
C ARG A 416 -13.23 -21.74 -12.19
N LEU A 417 -13.05 -23.04 -12.30
CA LEU A 417 -12.00 -23.62 -13.14
C LEU A 417 -12.38 -23.42 -14.62
N ILE A 418 -11.40 -23.02 -15.44
CA ILE A 418 -11.55 -23.10 -16.88
C ILE A 418 -11.71 -24.59 -17.21
N SER A 419 -12.90 -24.98 -17.66
CA SER A 419 -13.12 -26.28 -18.31
C SER A 419 -12.12 -26.40 -19.45
N LYS A 420 -11.07 -27.22 -19.28
CA LYS A 420 -10.27 -27.70 -20.40
C LYS A 420 -11.22 -28.53 -21.28
N LYS A 421 -11.71 -27.92 -22.36
CA LYS A 421 -12.32 -28.65 -23.46
C LYS A 421 -11.21 -29.13 -24.38
#